data_AF-A0A970FCC8-F1
#
_entry.id   AF-A0A970FCC8-F1
#
_cell.length_a   1.000
_cell.length_b   1.000
_cell.length_c   1.000
_cell.angle_alpha   90.00
_cell.angle_beta   90.00
_cell.angle_gamma   90.00
#
_symmetry.space_group_name_H-M   'P 1'
#
loop_
_entity.id
_entity.type
_entity.pdbx_description
1 polymer ?
#
loop_
_entity_poly.entity_id
_entity_poly.type
_entity_poly.pdbx_seq_one_letter_code
_entity_poly.pdbx_strand_id
1 'polypeptide(L)'
;KDIIGDRYGISQLKPLNPYQRVEAETIAWQKGITTEECSAPGGYVASINLNVTNIDDGDWLAVANADFGADGPSIFSANVAASVGGQIEIRIDSPEGRVIGTLDIESTGGDQEWKLLQCDVENVTGVHNIFFMFKGTNEAKTNLFKFDYWQFK
;
A
#
# COMPACT_ATOMS: atom_id res chain seq x y z
N LYS A 1 -17.98 -29.34 20.37
CA LYS A 1 -17.87 -28.81 18.99
C LYS A 1 -16.40 -28.87 18.64
N ASP A 2 -16.06 -29.65 17.62
CA ASP A 2 -14.66 -29.79 17.22
C ASP A 2 -14.25 -28.58 16.39
N ILE A 3 -13.08 -28.03 16.68
CA ILE A 3 -12.48 -26.94 15.91
C ILE A 3 -11.68 -27.59 14.79
N ILE A 4 -12.01 -27.25 13.54
CA ILE A 4 -11.26 -27.68 12.36
C ILE A 4 -10.32 -26.54 11.98
N GLY A 5 -9.01 -26.78 12.04
CA GLY A 5 -8.01 -25.85 11.53
C GLY A 5 -7.73 -26.12 10.06
N ASP A 6 -7.78 -25.09 9.22
CA ASP A 6 -7.39 -25.14 7.82
C ASP A 6 -6.67 -23.85 7.39
N ARG A 7 -6.22 -23.78 6.14
CA ARG A 7 -5.55 -22.58 5.58
C ARG A 7 -6.53 -21.52 5.06
N TYR A 8 -7.81 -21.83 4.96
CA TYR A 8 -8.83 -20.87 4.51
C TYR A 8 -9.22 -19.94 5.66
N GLY A 9 -9.21 -20.46 6.89
CA GLY A 9 -9.54 -19.71 8.09
C GLY A 9 -10.95 -19.15 8.04
N ILE A 10 -11.11 -17.92 8.52
CA ILE A 10 -12.39 -17.23 8.53
C ILE A 10 -12.42 -16.27 7.35
N SER A 11 -13.44 -16.37 6.49
CA SER A 11 -13.67 -15.38 5.43
C SER A 11 -13.80 -13.98 6.03
N GLN A 12 -13.29 -12.97 5.31
CA GLN A 12 -13.36 -11.58 5.75
C GLN A 12 -14.80 -11.18 6.09
N LEU A 13 -14.97 -10.58 7.28
CA LEU A 13 -16.30 -10.30 7.83
C LEU A 13 -16.88 -8.96 7.37
N LYS A 14 -16.02 -7.99 7.04
CA LYS A 14 -16.39 -6.64 6.61
C LYS A 14 -15.39 -6.10 5.59
N PRO A 15 -15.86 -5.33 4.60
CA PRO A 15 -14.98 -4.62 3.68
C PRO A 15 -14.09 -3.59 4.40
N LEU A 16 -12.94 -3.31 3.80
CA LEU A 16 -12.07 -2.20 4.17
C LEU A 16 -12.58 -0.92 3.50
N ASN A 17 -12.54 0.22 4.21
CA ASN A 17 -12.86 1.52 3.64
C ASN A 17 -11.57 2.20 3.10
N PRO A 18 -11.38 2.29 1.77
CA PRO A 18 -10.16 2.85 1.19
C PRO A 18 -10.08 4.38 1.26
N TYR A 19 -11.17 5.05 1.67
CA TYR A 19 -11.25 6.52 1.77
C TYR A 19 -10.79 7.05 3.13
N GLN A 20 -10.41 6.19 4.06
CA GLN A 20 -9.76 6.57 5.32
C GLN A 20 -8.25 6.42 5.17
N ARG A 21 -7.47 7.04 6.08
CA ARG A 21 -6.05 6.68 6.21
C ARG A 21 -5.96 5.20 6.57
N VAL A 22 -5.24 4.45 5.77
CA VAL A 22 -4.91 3.05 6.00
C VAL A 22 -3.40 2.94 6.07
N GLU A 23 -2.88 2.42 7.19
CA GLU A 23 -1.44 2.20 7.32
C GLU A 23 -0.98 1.17 6.28
N ALA A 24 0.20 1.37 5.70
CA ALA A 24 0.76 0.48 4.70
C ALA A 24 1.00 -0.93 5.27
N GLU A 25 1.31 -1.03 6.57
CA GLU A 25 1.40 -2.28 7.33
C GLU A 25 0.05 -2.94 7.67
N THR A 26 -1.08 -2.36 7.25
CA THR A 26 -2.39 -3.04 7.28
C THR A 26 -2.50 -3.95 6.06
N ILE A 27 -2.05 -5.19 6.19
CA ILE A 27 -1.80 -6.09 5.06
C ILE A 27 -2.65 -7.37 5.14
N ALA A 28 -3.25 -7.78 4.03
CA ALA A 28 -3.84 -9.11 3.86
C ALA A 28 -2.83 -10.13 3.30
N TRP A 29 -2.05 -9.74 2.28
CA TRP A 29 -1.00 -10.54 1.67
C TRP A 29 0.18 -9.67 1.24
N GLN A 30 1.40 -10.23 1.23
CA GLN A 30 2.59 -9.52 0.78
C GLN A 30 3.64 -10.48 0.20
N LYS A 31 4.61 -9.91 -0.50
CA LYS A 31 5.85 -10.58 -0.91
C LYS A 31 7.04 -9.62 -0.74
N GLY A 32 8.08 -10.11 -0.06
CA GLY A 32 9.44 -9.54 -0.04
C GLY A 32 9.68 -8.38 0.93
N ILE A 33 8.63 -7.83 1.52
CA ILE A 33 8.73 -6.66 2.40
C ILE A 33 8.89 -7.01 3.88
N THR A 34 9.31 -6.02 4.65
CA THR A 34 9.29 -6.05 6.13
C THR A 34 8.63 -4.79 6.68
N THR A 35 8.44 -4.73 8.00
CA THR A 35 7.93 -3.55 8.70
C THR A 35 8.88 -3.12 9.81
N GLU A 36 9.03 -1.82 10.02
CA GLU A 36 9.84 -1.25 11.10
C GLU A 36 9.14 -0.06 11.78
N GLU A 37 9.65 0.39 12.92
CA GLU A 37 9.17 1.61 13.57
C GLU A 37 9.33 2.82 12.63
N CYS A 38 8.27 3.61 12.54
CA CYS A 38 8.18 4.75 11.63
C CYS A 38 8.37 6.06 12.37
N SER A 39 9.26 6.90 11.83
CA SER A 39 9.49 8.26 12.32
C SER A 39 8.51 9.29 11.73
N ALA A 40 7.65 8.88 10.79
CA ALA A 40 6.70 9.77 10.15
C ALA A 40 5.81 10.44 11.22
N PRO A 41 5.64 11.76 11.17
CA PRO A 41 4.80 12.46 12.12
C PRO A 41 3.33 12.06 11.93
N GLY A 42 2.58 11.98 13.04
CA GLY A 42 1.12 11.85 13.01
C GLY A 42 0.58 10.43 12.89
N GLY A 43 1.28 9.43 13.45
CA GLY A 43 0.74 8.06 13.60
C GLY A 43 -0.62 8.02 14.32
N TYR A 44 -1.47 7.06 13.97
CA TYR A 44 -2.86 6.95 14.46
C TYR A 44 -2.96 6.70 15.97
N VAL A 45 -1.94 6.10 16.56
CA VAL A 45 -1.83 5.82 18.00
C VAL A 45 -0.54 6.41 18.57
N ALA A 46 -0.60 6.92 19.79
CA ALA A 46 0.51 7.61 20.43
C ALA A 46 1.71 6.70 20.78
N SER A 47 1.55 5.37 20.73
CA SER A 47 2.57 4.44 21.22
C SER A 47 3.54 3.97 20.14
N ILE A 48 3.08 3.51 18.96
CA ILE A 48 3.93 3.01 17.86
C ILE A 48 3.23 3.22 16.51
N ASN A 49 3.93 3.87 15.57
CA ASN A 49 3.63 3.88 14.13
C ASN A 49 4.63 2.95 13.43
N LEU A 50 4.22 2.17 12.42
CA LEU A 50 5.16 1.40 11.61
C LEU A 50 5.17 1.92 10.16
N ASN A 51 6.12 1.44 9.38
CA ASN A 51 6.14 1.61 7.94
C ASN A 51 6.57 0.30 7.30
N VAL A 52 6.23 0.14 6.02
CA VAL A 52 6.76 -0.91 5.17
C VAL A 52 8.13 -0.48 4.64
N THR A 53 9.11 -1.36 4.78
CA THR A 53 10.52 -1.16 4.43
C THR A 53 11.08 -2.40 3.73
N ASN A 54 12.36 -2.37 3.37
CA ASN A 54 13.05 -3.39 2.56
C ASN A 54 12.28 -3.69 1.26
N ILE A 55 11.82 -2.63 0.60
CA ILE A 55 11.06 -2.70 -0.64
C ILE A 55 12.03 -2.79 -1.81
N ASP A 56 12.02 -3.93 -2.50
CA ASP A 56 12.80 -4.16 -3.71
C ASP A 56 11.88 -4.25 -4.95
N ASP A 57 12.48 -4.22 -6.14
CA ASP A 57 11.74 -4.31 -7.40
C ASP A 57 10.97 -5.64 -7.53
N GLY A 58 9.66 -5.55 -7.75
CA GLY A 58 8.79 -6.73 -7.88
C GLY A 58 8.24 -7.27 -6.56
N ASP A 59 8.48 -6.59 -5.45
CA ASP A 59 7.78 -6.79 -4.19
C ASP A 59 6.40 -6.14 -4.22
N TRP A 60 5.54 -6.53 -3.27
CA TRP A 60 4.18 -6.01 -3.21
C TRP A 60 3.53 -6.25 -1.85
N LEU A 61 2.50 -5.46 -1.57
CA LEU A 61 1.51 -5.74 -0.53
C LEU A 61 0.09 -5.60 -1.09
N ALA A 62 -0.87 -6.24 -0.45
CA ALA A 62 -2.26 -6.21 -0.86
C ALA A 62 -3.22 -6.14 0.33
N VAL A 63 -4.35 -5.47 0.10
CA VAL A 63 -5.50 -5.46 1.00
C VAL A 63 -6.70 -6.13 0.35
N ALA A 64 -7.50 -6.79 1.19
CA ALA A 64 -8.65 -7.56 0.75
C ALA A 64 -9.96 -6.78 0.89
N ASN A 65 -10.83 -6.92 -0.11
CA ASN A 65 -12.18 -6.36 -0.14
C ASN A 65 -12.26 -4.89 0.28
N ALA A 66 -11.48 -4.02 -0.38
CA ALA A 66 -11.66 -2.59 -0.28
C ALA A 66 -12.94 -2.17 -1.04
N ASP A 67 -13.83 -1.43 -0.38
CA ASP A 67 -15.11 -1.01 -0.94
C ASP A 67 -15.04 0.44 -1.44
N PHE A 68 -15.00 0.61 -2.76
CA PHE A 68 -15.02 1.90 -3.44
C PHE A 68 -16.45 2.46 -3.64
N GLY A 69 -17.49 1.74 -3.21
CA GLY A 69 -18.87 2.18 -3.36
C GLY A 69 -19.27 2.40 -4.82
N ALA A 70 -20.30 3.23 -5.04
CA ALA A 70 -20.86 3.47 -6.38
C ALA A 70 -20.14 4.57 -7.17
N ASP A 71 -19.45 5.48 -6.48
CA ASP A 71 -18.84 6.67 -7.10
C ASP A 71 -17.38 6.43 -7.49
N GLY A 72 -16.69 5.55 -6.76
CA GLY A 72 -15.29 5.20 -6.96
C GLY A 72 -14.31 6.33 -6.66
N PRO A 73 -12.99 6.08 -6.74
CA PRO A 73 -11.98 7.08 -6.47
C PRO A 73 -11.57 7.85 -7.74
N SER A 74 -10.86 8.95 -7.53
CA SER A 74 -10.19 9.74 -8.55
C SER A 74 -8.72 9.97 -8.23
N ILE A 75 -8.34 9.95 -6.95
CA ILE A 75 -6.97 10.19 -6.50
C ILE A 75 -6.54 9.08 -5.54
N PHE A 76 -5.27 8.68 -5.66
CA PHE A 76 -4.57 7.91 -4.64
C PHE A 76 -3.50 8.79 -3.98
N SER A 77 -3.35 8.69 -2.68
CA SER A 77 -2.30 9.37 -1.89
C SER A 77 -1.50 8.36 -1.08
N ALA A 78 -0.19 8.55 -0.98
CA ALA A 78 0.69 7.75 -0.13
C ALA A 78 1.74 8.63 0.57
N ASN A 79 1.99 8.36 1.84
CA ASN A 79 3.10 8.96 2.58
C ASN A 79 4.32 8.06 2.50
N VAL A 80 5.40 8.58 1.91
CA VAL A 80 6.60 7.81 1.58
C VAL A 80 7.87 8.57 1.93
N ALA A 81 8.96 7.84 2.19
CA ALA A 81 10.31 8.38 2.32
C ALA A 81 11.25 7.58 1.42
N ALA A 82 12.13 8.25 0.68
CA ALA A 82 12.96 7.61 -0.33
C ALA A 82 14.31 8.30 -0.47
N SER A 83 15.39 7.55 -0.35
CA SER A 83 16.72 8.02 -0.78
C SER A 83 16.87 7.97 -2.30
N VAL A 84 16.30 6.94 -2.95
CA VAL A 84 16.45 6.72 -4.39
C VAL A 84 15.14 6.94 -5.15
N GLY A 85 14.05 6.34 -4.69
CA GLY A 85 12.74 6.42 -5.34
C GLY A 85 12.38 5.15 -6.12
N GLY A 86 11.23 5.21 -6.79
CA GLY A 86 10.62 4.08 -7.49
C GLY A 86 9.18 4.40 -7.87
N GLN A 87 8.35 3.38 -8.01
CA GLN A 87 6.93 3.56 -8.28
C GLN A 87 6.07 2.58 -7.48
N ILE A 88 4.84 2.98 -7.23
CA ILE A 88 3.76 2.10 -6.77
C ILE A 88 2.75 1.98 -7.90
N GLU A 89 2.67 0.82 -8.56
CA GLU A 89 1.55 0.50 -9.44
C GLU A 89 0.39 -0.04 -8.61
N ILE A 90 -0.78 0.58 -8.77
CA ILE A 90 -2.00 0.23 -8.06
C ILE A 90 -2.83 -0.66 -8.97
N ARG A 91 -3.02 -1.92 -8.58
CA ARG A 91 -3.75 -2.93 -9.36
C ARG A 91 -4.96 -3.43 -8.59
N ILE A 92 -5.98 -3.85 -9.32
CA ILE A 92 -7.20 -4.44 -8.76
C ILE A 92 -7.25 -5.95 -8.99
N ASP A 93 -7.83 -6.65 -8.01
CA ASP A 93 -8.21 -8.07 -7.98
C ASP A 93 -7.06 -9.09 -8.01
N SER A 94 -5.93 -8.82 -8.66
CA SER A 94 -4.75 -9.70 -8.70
C SER A 94 -3.43 -8.93 -8.91
N PRO A 95 -2.26 -9.54 -8.61
CA PRO A 95 -0.95 -8.93 -8.89
C PRO A 95 -0.70 -8.62 -10.36
N GLU A 96 -1.32 -9.38 -11.27
CA GLU A 96 -1.29 -9.18 -12.73
C GLU A 96 -2.53 -8.43 -13.24
N GLY A 97 -3.38 -7.94 -12.33
CA GLY A 97 -4.62 -7.25 -12.63
C GLY A 97 -4.40 -5.92 -13.33
N ARG A 98 -5.51 -5.32 -13.77
CA ARG A 98 -5.49 -3.99 -14.39
C ARG A 98 -4.85 -2.97 -13.46
N VAL A 99 -3.91 -2.20 -13.99
CA VAL A 99 -3.36 -1.02 -13.31
C VAL A 99 -4.39 0.10 -13.40
N ILE A 100 -4.78 0.66 -12.26
CA ILE A 100 -5.71 1.80 -12.19
C ILE A 100 -4.98 3.11 -11.91
N GLY A 101 -3.71 3.06 -11.51
CA GLY A 101 -2.85 4.24 -11.40
C GLY A 101 -1.44 3.86 -11.01
N THR A 102 -0.53 4.81 -11.20
CA THR A 102 0.87 4.65 -10.85
C THR A 102 1.32 5.90 -10.12
N LEU A 103 1.81 5.72 -8.88
CA LEU A 103 2.41 6.79 -8.11
C LEU A 103 3.92 6.77 -8.35
N ASP A 104 4.41 7.82 -9.00
CA ASP A 104 5.85 8.06 -9.14
C ASP A 104 6.43 8.62 -7.85
N ILE A 105 7.54 8.03 -7.39
CA ILE A 105 8.24 8.42 -6.17
C ILE A 105 9.66 8.82 -6.53
N GLU A 106 9.92 10.12 -6.48
CA GLU A 106 11.29 10.64 -6.53
C GLU A 106 11.94 10.59 -5.14
N SER A 107 13.26 10.82 -5.08
CA SER A 107 13.97 11.00 -3.81
C SER A 107 13.30 12.09 -2.97
N THR A 108 12.93 11.75 -1.74
CA THR A 108 12.29 12.68 -0.82
C THR A 108 13.31 13.50 -0.02
N GLY A 109 14.59 13.11 -0.07
CA GLY A 109 15.69 13.69 0.71
C GLY A 109 16.36 12.67 1.64
N GLY A 110 15.80 11.46 1.78
CA GLY A 110 16.36 10.37 2.56
C GLY A 110 15.29 9.44 3.15
N ASP A 111 15.73 8.36 3.79
CA ASP A 111 14.87 7.28 4.32
C ASP A 111 14.00 7.66 5.53
N GLN A 112 14.10 8.91 5.99
CA GLN A 112 13.31 9.46 7.11
C GLN A 112 12.69 10.82 6.76
N GLU A 113 12.81 11.25 5.50
CA GLU A 113 12.21 12.49 5.00
C GLU A 113 10.88 12.16 4.33
N TRP A 114 9.79 12.25 5.07
CA TRP A 114 8.47 11.79 4.63
C TRP A 114 7.73 12.85 3.82
N LYS A 115 7.14 12.43 2.70
CA LYS A 115 6.31 13.27 1.84
C LYS A 115 5.02 12.54 1.47
N LEU A 116 3.91 13.28 1.55
CA LEU A 116 2.63 12.85 1.00
C LEU A 116 2.61 13.14 -0.50
N LEU A 117 2.61 12.08 -1.30
CA LEU A 117 2.54 12.14 -2.76
C LEU A 117 1.16 11.69 -3.24
N GLN A 118 0.79 12.09 -4.45
CA GLN A 118 -0.52 11.80 -5.05
C GLN A 118 -0.41 11.49 -6.53
N CYS A 119 -1.30 10.63 -7.03
CA CYS A 119 -1.51 10.40 -8.45
C CYS A 119 -3.00 10.26 -8.76
N ASP A 120 -3.37 10.53 -10.00
CA ASP A 120 -4.70 10.22 -10.51
C ASP A 120 -4.88 8.69 -10.61
N VAL A 121 -6.11 8.23 -10.42
CA VAL A 121 -6.49 6.84 -10.65
C VAL A 121 -7.73 6.75 -11.54
N GLU A 122 -7.80 5.69 -12.35
CA GLU A 122 -9.01 5.31 -13.04
C GLU A 122 -10.13 5.04 -12.04
N ASN A 123 -11.32 5.54 -12.36
CA ASN A 123 -12.49 5.29 -11.54
C ASN A 123 -12.85 3.80 -11.56
N VAL A 124 -12.92 3.21 -10.36
CA VAL A 124 -13.35 1.85 -10.10
C VAL A 124 -14.38 1.83 -8.98
N THR A 125 -15.43 1.04 -9.16
CA THR A 125 -16.59 1.00 -8.26
C THR A 125 -16.77 -0.40 -7.68
N GLY A 126 -17.34 -0.49 -6.48
CA GLY A 126 -17.62 -1.76 -5.81
C GLY A 126 -16.42 -2.26 -5.02
N VAL A 127 -16.41 -3.58 -4.76
CA VAL A 127 -15.48 -4.21 -3.83
C VAL A 127 -14.38 -4.94 -4.58
N HIS A 128 -13.13 -4.57 -4.32
CA HIS A 128 -11.95 -5.12 -4.98
C HIS A 128 -10.84 -5.45 -3.97
N ASN A 129 -10.00 -6.42 -4.32
CA ASN A 129 -8.68 -6.50 -3.69
C ASN A 129 -7.78 -5.45 -4.33
N ILE A 130 -6.95 -4.77 -3.54
CA ILE A 130 -6.00 -3.78 -4.05
C ILE A 130 -4.60 -4.35 -3.87
N PHE A 131 -3.81 -4.33 -4.93
CA PHE A 131 -2.41 -4.73 -4.95
C PHE A 131 -1.55 -3.48 -5.22
N PHE A 132 -0.59 -3.22 -4.34
CA PHE A 132 0.42 -2.20 -4.51
C PHE A 132 1.71 -2.88 -4.94
N MET A 133 2.03 -2.81 -6.24
CA MET A 133 3.21 -3.42 -6.80
C MET A 133 4.35 -2.41 -6.83
N PHE A 134 5.49 -2.76 -6.23
CA PHE A 134 6.63 -1.87 -6.13
C PHE A 134 7.57 -2.08 -7.32
N LYS A 135 7.93 -0.98 -7.99
CA LYS A 135 8.79 -0.98 -9.17
C LYS A 135 10.02 -0.12 -8.94
N GLY A 136 11.18 -0.70 -9.19
CA GLY A 136 12.46 0.01 -9.22
C GLY A 136 12.78 0.52 -10.62
N THR A 137 13.65 1.52 -10.71
CA THR A 137 14.13 2.06 -11.99
C THR A 137 15.23 1.19 -12.59
N ASN A 138 15.85 1.62 -13.68
CA ASN A 138 17.02 0.92 -14.23
C ASN A 138 18.25 1.07 -13.33
N GLU A 139 18.30 2.14 -12.53
CA GLU A 139 19.41 2.53 -11.68
C GLU A 139 19.29 1.95 -10.27
N ALA A 140 18.06 1.63 -9.81
CA ALA A 140 17.82 1.11 -8.47
C ALA A 140 16.75 0.02 -8.45
N LYS A 141 17.11 -1.10 -7.84
CA LYS A 141 16.27 -2.30 -7.74
C LYS A 141 16.03 -2.75 -6.30
N THR A 142 16.66 -2.09 -5.33
CA THR A 142 16.60 -2.49 -3.93
C THR A 142 16.46 -1.26 -3.03
N ASN A 143 15.80 -1.42 -1.89
CA ASN A 143 15.56 -0.35 -0.91
C ASN A 143 15.03 0.93 -1.56
N LEU A 144 13.98 0.78 -2.36
CA LEU A 144 13.47 1.84 -3.25
C LEU A 144 12.93 3.04 -2.46
N PHE A 145 12.05 2.75 -1.50
CA PHE A 145 11.40 3.70 -0.63
C PHE A 145 10.83 2.98 0.59
N LYS A 146 10.37 3.75 1.57
CA LYS A 146 9.54 3.32 2.70
C LYS A 146 8.14 3.87 2.54
N PHE A 147 7.16 3.14 3.03
CA PHE A 147 5.75 3.42 2.83
C PHE A 147 5.00 3.36 4.15
N ASP A 148 4.47 4.49 4.60
CA ASP A 148 3.86 4.68 5.92
C ASP A 148 2.34 4.47 5.88
N TYR A 149 1.62 5.27 5.10
CA TYR A 149 0.17 5.09 4.92
C TYR A 149 -0.30 5.50 3.54
N TRP A 150 -1.53 5.12 3.21
CA TRP A 150 -2.22 5.51 1.99
C TRP A 150 -3.69 5.86 2.21
N GLN A 151 -4.28 6.49 1.19
CA GLN A 151 -5.69 6.87 1.16
C GLN A 151 -6.15 7.13 -0.28
N PHE A 152 -7.36 6.69 -0.63
CA PHE A 152 -8.06 7.11 -1.84
C PHE A 152 -9.00 8.30 -1.59
N LYS A 153 -9.28 9.08 -2.64
CA LYS A 153 -10.25 10.17 -2.65
C LYS A 153 -11.09 10.15 -3.92
#